data_AF-A0A9W7C555-F1
#
_entry.id   AF-A0A9W7C555-F1
#
_cell.length_a   1.000
_cell.length_b   1.000
_cell.length_c   1.000
_cell.angle_alpha   90.00
_cell.angle_beta   90.00
_cell.angle_gamma   90.00
#
_symmetry.space_group_name_H-M   'P 1'
#
loop_
_entity.id
_entity.type
_entity.pdbx_description
1 polymer ?
#
loop_
_entity_poly.entity_id
_entity_poly.type
_entity_poly.pdbx_seq_one_letter_code
_entity_poly.pdbx_strand_id
1 'polypeptide(L)'
;MNAEEHIKKLRSKLDTIPVFQQLEDATSVPKEYLFLLSSSLVMLLLLLGVGVGSLCSIIGFLYPSLQSFKAIETKQKGDDTQWLIYWTVYALFSILEAFIDWLLYFIPFYYAFKLAFLLWLMLPQTRGASFLYETFLRDFLKRNESKIDAAIDTARKNAGSITEEFAAAGADLASKGLSAAAKAAAKKD
;
A
#
# COMPACT_ATOMS: atom_id res chain seq x y z
N MET A 1 -21.13 9.28 37.55
CA MET A 1 -19.85 9.67 36.94
C MET A 1 -20.12 10.93 36.12
N ASN A 2 -19.70 12.09 36.63
CA ASN A 2 -20.07 13.40 36.07
C ASN A 2 -19.11 13.79 34.94
N ALA A 3 -19.66 14.37 33.86
CA ALA A 3 -18.91 14.81 32.70
C ALA A 3 -17.74 15.75 33.05
N GLU A 4 -17.87 16.54 34.12
CA GLU A 4 -16.82 17.46 34.60
C GLU A 4 -15.55 16.74 35.07
N GLU A 5 -15.68 15.53 35.62
CA GLU A 5 -14.55 14.76 36.13
C GLU A 5 -13.70 14.20 34.99
N HIS A 6 -14.34 13.79 33.89
CA HIS A 6 -13.67 13.41 32.65
C HIS A 6 -12.95 14.60 32.01
N ILE A 7 -13.56 15.79 32.01
CA ILE A 7 -12.92 17.01 31.47
C ILE A 7 -11.67 17.36 32.27
N LYS A 8 -11.72 17.27 33.61
CA LYS A 8 -10.58 17.56 34.48
C LYS A 8 -9.41 16.58 34.26
N LYS A 9 -9.73 15.30 34.05
CA LYS A 9 -8.75 14.24 33.78
C LYS A 9 -8.11 14.37 32.40
N LEU A 10 -8.89 14.77 31.39
CA LEU A 10 -8.39 15.07 30.04
C LEU A 10 -7.47 16.30 30.06
N ARG A 11 -7.86 17.36 30.76
CA ARG A 11 -7.06 18.58 30.93
C ARG A 11 -5.68 18.29 31.55
N SER A 12 -5.63 17.50 32.61
CA SER A 12 -4.37 17.07 33.24
C SER A 12 -3.44 16.31 32.30
N LYS A 13 -3.99 15.43 31.45
CA LYS A 13 -3.20 14.68 30.47
C LYS A 13 -2.75 15.53 29.28
N LEU A 14 -3.54 16.52 28.90
CA LEU A 14 -3.20 17.46 27.83
C LEU A 14 -2.08 18.41 28.25
N ASP A 15 -2.07 18.87 29.50
CA ASP A 15 -1.03 19.78 30.03
C ASP A 15 0.35 19.14 30.11
N THR A 16 0.44 17.81 29.98
CA THR A 16 1.70 17.07 29.96
C THR A 16 2.40 17.10 28.59
N ILE A 17 1.71 17.53 27.53
CA ILE A 17 2.22 17.48 26.16
C ILE A 17 2.62 18.91 25.71
N PRO A 18 3.93 19.23 25.60
CA PRO A 18 4.42 20.60 25.36
C PRO A 18 3.97 21.20 24.02
N VAL A 19 3.61 20.36 23.04
CA VAL A 19 3.06 20.77 21.73
C VAL A 19 1.74 21.53 21.86
N PHE A 20 0.90 21.19 22.85
CA PHE A 20 -0.41 21.81 23.00
C PHE A 20 -0.36 23.19 23.65
N GLN A 21 0.63 23.47 24.51
CA GLN A 21 0.82 24.79 25.10
C GLN A 21 1.25 25.83 24.05
N GLN A 22 2.16 25.44 23.14
CA GLN A 22 2.59 26.31 22.04
C GLN A 22 1.45 26.63 21.05
N LEU A 23 0.52 25.69 20.87
CA LEU A 23 -0.68 25.90 20.07
C LEU A 23 -1.70 26.80 20.79
N GLU A 24 -1.86 26.67 22.10
CA GLU A 24 -2.73 27.51 22.95
C GLU A 24 -2.21 28.97 22.98
N ASP A 25 -0.91 29.18 23.11
CA ASP A 25 -0.28 30.51 23.09
C ASP A 25 -0.36 31.19 21.71
N ALA A 26 -0.30 30.42 20.62
CA ALA A 26 -0.37 30.96 19.26
C ALA A 26 -1.80 31.19 18.74
N THR A 27 -2.82 30.48 19.27
CA THR A 27 -4.20 30.56 18.77
C THR A 27 -5.22 31.09 19.78
N SER A 28 -4.91 31.21 21.09
CA SER A 28 -5.80 31.75 22.13
C SER A 28 -7.20 31.10 22.22
N VAL A 29 -7.38 29.90 21.65
CA VAL A 29 -8.62 29.13 21.70
C VAL A 29 -8.50 28.04 22.78
N PRO A 30 -9.53 27.83 23.63
CA PRO A 30 -9.50 26.80 24.66
C PRO A 30 -9.25 25.40 24.09
N LYS A 31 -8.32 24.67 24.71
CA LYS A 31 -7.86 23.31 24.31
C LYS A 31 -8.95 22.27 24.08
N GLU A 32 -10.10 22.43 24.72
CA GLU A 32 -11.29 21.56 24.54
C GLU A 32 -11.90 21.74 23.14
N TYR A 33 -11.99 22.97 22.65
CA TYR A 33 -12.43 23.26 21.29
C TYR A 33 -11.40 22.84 20.25
N LEU A 34 -10.11 22.91 20.58
CA LEU A 34 -9.02 22.47 19.71
C LEU A 34 -9.07 20.94 19.48
N PHE A 35 -9.38 20.16 20.53
CA PHE A 35 -9.58 18.71 20.42
C PHE A 35 -10.85 18.35 19.65
N LEU A 36 -11.94 19.10 19.87
CA LEU A 36 -13.19 18.92 19.12
C LEU A 36 -13.05 19.31 17.64
N LEU A 37 -12.34 20.41 17.35
CA LEU A 37 -12.02 20.84 15.99
C LEU A 37 -11.11 19.84 15.29
N SER A 38 -10.08 19.31 15.95
CA SER A 38 -9.20 18.31 15.33
C SER A 38 -9.93 17.00 15.09
N SER A 39 -10.74 16.52 16.05
CA SER A 39 -11.54 15.31 15.89
C SER A 39 -12.60 15.47 14.80
N SER A 40 -13.28 16.63 14.74
CA SER A 40 -14.27 16.93 13.71
C SER A 40 -13.63 17.10 12.34
N LEU A 41 -12.47 17.75 12.26
CA LEU A 41 -11.68 17.90 11.03
C LEU A 41 -11.16 16.55 10.53
N VAL A 42 -10.69 15.68 11.41
CA VAL A 42 -10.30 14.30 11.06
C VAL A 42 -11.52 13.51 10.58
N MET A 43 -12.65 13.58 11.28
CA MET A 43 -13.91 12.94 10.85
C MET A 43 -14.40 13.45 9.49
N LEU A 44 -14.27 14.77 9.25
CA LEU A 44 -14.63 15.41 7.99
C LEU A 44 -13.65 15.05 6.86
N LEU A 45 -12.35 14.99 7.13
CA LEU A 45 -11.34 14.51 6.19
C LEU A 45 -11.55 13.03 5.83
N LEU A 46 -11.95 12.20 6.80
CA LEU A 46 -12.38 10.81 6.57
C LEU A 46 -13.62 10.73 5.67
N LEU A 47 -14.58 11.66 5.83
CA LEU A 47 -15.81 11.73 5.02
C LEU A 47 -15.58 12.28 3.61
N LEU A 48 -14.71 13.28 3.47
CA LEU A 48 -14.40 13.91 2.18
C LEU A 48 -13.42 13.08 1.35
N GLY A 49 -12.77 12.06 1.93
CA GLY A 49 -11.86 11.14 1.24
C GLY A 49 -10.54 11.78 0.75
N VAL A 50 -10.32 13.07 1.05
CA VAL A 50 -9.15 13.82 0.59
C VAL A 50 -7.93 13.40 1.40
N GLY A 51 -6.98 12.70 0.77
CA GLY A 51 -5.65 12.38 1.32
C GLY A 51 -5.60 11.20 2.30
N VAL A 52 -6.73 10.76 2.85
CA VAL A 52 -6.80 9.60 3.76
C VAL A 52 -6.39 8.31 3.04
N GLY A 53 -6.81 8.13 1.79
CA GLY A 53 -6.40 6.97 0.97
C GLY A 53 -4.88 6.88 0.84
N SER A 54 -4.22 8.01 0.55
CA SER A 54 -2.76 8.07 0.41
C SER A 54 -2.04 7.80 1.74
N LEU A 55 -2.50 8.40 2.85
CA LEU A 55 -1.93 8.16 4.18
C LEU A 55 -2.11 6.70 4.61
N CYS A 56 -3.28 6.13 4.36
CA CYS A 56 -3.57 4.73 4.64
C CYS A 56 -2.67 3.80 3.82
N SER A 57 -2.40 4.12 2.55
CA SER A 57 -1.45 3.37 1.72
C SER A 57 -0.01 3.51 2.22
N ILE A 58 0.40 4.72 2.65
CA ILE A 58 1.74 4.94 3.22
C ILE A 58 1.92 4.14 4.51
N ILE A 59 0.97 4.19 5.44
CA ILE A 59 1.00 3.38 6.67
C ILE A 59 0.93 1.88 6.31
N GLY A 60 0.05 1.55 5.37
CA GLY A 60 -0.13 0.28 4.67
C GLY A 60 1.17 -0.39 4.20
N PHE A 61 2.08 0.42 3.67
CA PHE A 61 3.35 -0.03 3.12
C PHE A 61 4.51 0.11 4.11
N LEU A 62 4.63 1.27 4.75
CA LEU A 62 5.81 1.66 5.49
C LEU A 62 5.95 0.85 6.79
N TYR A 63 4.85 0.66 7.53
CA TYR A 63 4.90 -0.08 8.79
C TYR A 63 5.28 -1.56 8.58
N PRO A 64 4.60 -2.33 7.71
CA PRO A 64 4.98 -3.71 7.41
C PRO A 64 6.36 -3.83 6.76
N SER A 65 6.77 -2.86 5.96
CA SER A 65 8.12 -2.85 5.36
C SER A 65 9.21 -2.77 6.44
N LEU A 66 9.04 -1.90 7.44
CA LEU A 66 10.01 -1.78 8.53
C LEU A 66 10.03 -3.04 9.41
N GLN A 67 8.88 -3.66 9.63
CA GLN A 67 8.81 -4.91 10.37
C GLN A 67 9.36 -6.09 9.58
N SER A 68 9.14 -6.14 8.27
CA SER A 68 9.74 -7.14 7.37
C SER A 68 11.25 -7.03 7.38
N PHE A 69 11.80 -5.81 7.38
CA PHE A 69 13.25 -5.59 7.51
C PHE A 69 13.79 -6.15 8.82
N LYS A 70 13.14 -5.86 9.94
CA LYS A 70 13.51 -6.41 11.26
C LYS A 70 13.37 -7.93 11.31
N ALA A 71 12.34 -8.49 10.69
CA ALA A 71 12.12 -9.94 10.63
C ALA A 71 13.27 -10.65 9.90
N ILE A 72 13.70 -10.10 8.75
CA ILE A 72 14.81 -10.63 7.95
C ILE A 72 16.15 -10.62 8.72
N GLU A 73 16.37 -9.62 9.58
CA GLU A 73 17.58 -9.55 10.43
C GLU A 73 17.55 -10.52 11.61
N THR A 74 16.37 -11.04 11.97
CA THR A 74 16.18 -11.91 13.14
C THR A 74 16.21 -13.38 12.74
N LYS A 75 16.81 -14.27 13.54
CA LYS A 75 16.86 -15.72 13.23
C LYS A 75 15.54 -16.48 13.43
N GLN A 76 14.47 -15.79 13.85
CA GLN A 76 13.17 -16.42 14.12
C GLN A 76 12.31 -16.49 12.85
N LYS A 77 12.19 -17.69 12.27
CA LYS A 77 11.40 -17.97 11.06
C LYS A 77 9.89 -17.67 11.15
N GLY A 78 9.36 -17.48 12.36
CA GLY A 78 7.94 -17.22 12.58
C GLY A 78 7.49 -15.84 12.10
N ASP A 79 8.36 -14.84 12.21
CA ASP A 79 8.03 -13.46 11.87
C ASP A 79 8.00 -13.25 10.35
N ASP A 80 8.94 -13.87 9.61
CA ASP A 80 9.00 -13.79 8.14
C ASP A 80 7.71 -14.31 7.47
N THR A 81 7.18 -15.42 7.99
CA THR A 81 5.99 -16.07 7.43
C THR A 81 4.76 -15.17 7.58
N GLN A 82 4.65 -14.45 8.71
CA GLN A 82 3.54 -13.54 8.95
C GLN A 82 3.55 -12.37 7.95
N TRP A 83 4.73 -11.77 7.72
CA TRP A 83 4.85 -10.66 6.78
C TRP A 83 4.62 -11.12 5.33
N LEU A 84 5.08 -12.30 4.94
CA LEU A 84 4.81 -12.85 3.61
C LEU A 84 3.32 -13.11 3.38
N ILE A 85 2.61 -13.62 4.40
CA ILE A 85 1.16 -13.78 4.35
C ILE A 85 0.46 -12.43 4.25
N TYR A 86 0.89 -11.42 5.02
CA TYR A 86 0.38 -10.05 4.93
C TYR A 86 0.50 -9.51 3.50
N TRP A 87 1.68 -9.60 2.88
CA TRP A 87 1.90 -9.12 1.51
C TRP A 87 1.04 -9.85 0.49
N THR A 88 0.82 -11.16 0.66
CA THR A 88 -0.04 -11.95 -0.23
C THR A 88 -1.50 -11.50 -0.14
N VAL A 89 -2.02 -11.32 1.07
CA VAL A 89 -3.39 -10.85 1.30
C VAL A 89 -3.57 -9.40 0.83
N TYR A 90 -2.57 -8.56 1.08
CA TYR A 90 -2.55 -7.17 0.63
C TYR A 90 -2.62 -7.08 -0.90
N ALA A 91 -1.82 -7.87 -1.62
CA ALA A 91 -1.82 -7.87 -3.08
C ALA A 91 -3.18 -8.28 -3.66
N LEU A 92 -3.80 -9.34 -3.12
CA LEU A 92 -5.15 -9.76 -3.51
C LEU A 92 -6.19 -8.68 -3.24
N PHE A 93 -6.12 -8.04 -2.06
CA PHE A 93 -7.00 -6.95 -1.70
C PHE A 93 -6.83 -5.75 -2.65
N SER A 94 -5.59 -5.36 -2.99
CA SER A 94 -5.32 -4.27 -3.93
C SER A 94 -5.86 -4.54 -5.33
N ILE A 95 -5.76 -5.79 -5.81
CA ILE A 95 -6.34 -6.18 -7.10
C ILE A 95 -7.86 -6.07 -7.05
N LEU A 96 -8.49 -6.64 -6.02
CA LEU A 96 -9.95 -6.57 -5.85
C LEU A 96 -10.42 -5.11 -5.77
N GLU A 97 -9.76 -4.30 -4.95
CA GLU A 97 -10.03 -2.88 -4.81
C GLU A 97 -9.97 -2.16 -6.16
N ALA A 98 -8.97 -2.43 -6.99
CA ALA A 98 -8.88 -1.83 -8.32
C ALA A 98 -10.08 -2.18 -9.22
N PHE A 99 -10.65 -3.38 -9.09
CA PHE A 99 -11.85 -3.77 -9.85
C PHE A 99 -13.14 -3.13 -9.33
N ILE A 100 -13.25 -2.90 -8.03
CA ILE A 100 -14.45 -2.34 -7.40
C ILE A 100 -14.34 -0.85 -7.07
N ASP A 101 -13.24 -0.18 -7.43
CA ASP A 101 -12.96 1.23 -7.10
C ASP A 101 -14.12 2.18 -7.46
N TRP A 102 -14.71 1.98 -8.63
CA TRP A 102 -15.87 2.74 -9.09
C TRP A 102 -17.12 2.56 -8.19
N LEU A 103 -17.31 1.36 -7.61
CA LEU A 103 -18.39 1.05 -6.68
C LEU A 103 -18.08 1.59 -5.28
N LEU A 104 -16.80 1.56 -4.88
CA LEU A 104 -16.32 2.04 -3.60
C LEU A 104 -16.45 3.55 -3.45
N TYR A 105 -16.35 4.30 -4.55
CA TYR A 105 -16.61 5.74 -4.55
C TYR A 105 -18.03 6.10 -4.07
N PHE A 106 -19.00 5.22 -4.27
CA PHE A 106 -20.39 5.45 -3.86
C PHE A 106 -20.64 5.17 -2.37
N ILE A 107 -19.71 4.48 -1.68
CA ILE A 107 -19.88 4.05 -0.28
C ILE A 107 -19.19 5.05 0.67
N PRO A 108 -19.94 5.89 1.42
CA PRO A 108 -19.35 6.72 2.47
C PRO A 108 -18.73 5.82 3.55
N PHE A 109 -17.57 6.22 4.09
CA PHE A 109 -16.74 5.47 5.06
C PHE A 109 -15.87 4.31 4.54
N TYR A 110 -15.81 4.07 3.23
CA TYR A 110 -14.96 3.00 2.70
C TYR A 110 -13.49 3.11 3.15
N TYR A 111 -12.88 4.30 3.07
CA TYR A 111 -11.49 4.50 3.48
C TYR A 111 -11.22 4.22 4.97
N ALA A 112 -12.22 4.44 5.83
CA ALA A 112 -12.13 4.10 7.26
C ALA A 112 -12.16 2.58 7.45
N PHE A 113 -13.02 1.88 6.72
CA PHE A 113 -13.04 0.41 6.73
C PHE A 113 -11.73 -0.17 6.17
N LYS A 114 -11.22 0.38 5.05
CA LYS A 114 -9.92 -0.01 4.48
C LYS A 114 -8.79 0.13 5.50
N LEU A 115 -8.74 1.26 6.21
CA LEU A 115 -7.74 1.48 7.26
C LEU A 115 -7.89 0.47 8.41
N ALA A 116 -9.11 0.24 8.89
CA ALA A 116 -9.37 -0.75 9.94
C ALA A 116 -8.99 -2.17 9.51
N PHE A 117 -9.30 -2.53 8.27
CA PHE A 117 -8.94 -3.82 7.68
C PHE A 117 -7.43 -4.00 7.55
N LEU A 118 -6.71 -2.99 7.06
CA LEU A 118 -5.26 -3.01 6.97
C LEU A 118 -4.60 -3.09 8.35
N LEU A 119 -5.08 -2.33 9.33
CA LEU A 119 -4.59 -2.41 10.71
C LEU A 119 -4.82 -3.80 11.31
N TRP A 120 -5.99 -4.39 11.08
CA TRP A 120 -6.29 -5.73 11.56
C TRP A 120 -5.41 -6.81 10.91
N LEU A 121 -5.03 -6.64 9.65
CA LEU A 121 -4.07 -7.49 8.95
C LEU A 121 -2.64 -7.36 9.50
N MET A 122 -2.24 -6.13 9.87
CA MET A 122 -0.89 -5.86 10.38
C MET A 122 -0.68 -6.31 11.82
N LEU A 123 -1.73 -6.39 12.63
CA LEU A 123 -1.58 -6.72 14.04
C LEU A 123 -1.12 -8.19 14.23
N PRO A 124 0.10 -8.43 14.77
CA PRO A 124 0.56 -9.78 15.08
C PRO A 124 -0.28 -10.47 16.16
N GLN A 125 -0.93 -9.69 17.03
CA GLN A 125 -1.78 -10.23 18.10
C GLN A 125 -3.09 -10.84 17.60
N THR A 126 -3.71 -10.27 16.57
CA THR A 126 -4.98 -10.76 16.02
C THR A 126 -4.79 -11.85 14.97
N ARG A 127 -3.58 -12.00 14.42
CA ARG A 127 -3.24 -12.96 13.35
C ARG A 127 -4.23 -12.94 12.18
N GLY A 128 -4.78 -11.75 11.88
CA GLY A 128 -5.85 -11.59 10.88
C GLY A 128 -5.42 -12.05 9.48
N ALA A 129 -4.18 -11.75 9.09
CA ALA A 129 -3.62 -12.18 7.82
C ALA A 129 -3.51 -13.71 7.73
N SER A 130 -3.05 -14.37 8.79
CA SER A 130 -2.96 -15.84 8.86
C SER A 130 -4.34 -16.50 8.83
N PHE A 131 -5.35 -15.89 9.46
CA PHE A 131 -6.73 -16.37 9.40
C PHE A 131 -7.30 -16.32 7.97
N LEU A 132 -7.13 -15.20 7.25
CA LEU A 132 -7.54 -15.13 5.83
C LEU A 132 -6.76 -16.12 4.97
N TYR A 133 -5.49 -16.32 5.28
CA TYR A 133 -4.64 -17.23 4.54
C TYR A 133 -5.16 -18.67 4.62
N GLU A 134 -5.32 -19.20 5.82
CA GLU A 134 -5.77 -20.59 6.02
C GLU A 134 -7.22 -20.81 5.59
N THR A 135 -8.09 -19.81 5.74
CA THR A 135 -9.53 -19.97 5.48
C THR A 135 -9.89 -19.89 4.00
N PHE A 136 -9.24 -19.01 3.23
CA PHE A 136 -9.66 -18.73 1.84
C PHE A 136 -8.52 -18.77 0.84
N LEU A 137 -7.42 -18.06 1.12
CA LEU A 137 -6.34 -17.95 0.14
C LEU A 137 -5.65 -19.29 -0.12
N ARG A 138 -5.45 -20.12 0.90
CA ARG A 138 -4.72 -21.39 0.75
C ARG A 138 -5.38 -22.33 -0.24
N ASP A 139 -6.69 -22.48 -0.13
CA ASP A 139 -7.48 -23.31 -1.06
C ASP A 139 -7.60 -22.65 -2.44
N PHE A 140 -7.74 -21.33 -2.51
CA PHE A 140 -7.82 -20.61 -3.77
C PHE A 140 -6.50 -20.68 -4.56
N LEU A 141 -5.36 -20.45 -3.90
CA LEU A 141 -4.03 -20.51 -4.52
C LEU A 141 -3.72 -21.94 -4.98
N LYS A 142 -3.90 -22.95 -4.13
CA LYS A 142 -3.62 -24.35 -4.49
C LYS A 142 -4.44 -24.84 -5.67
N ARG A 143 -5.72 -24.46 -5.75
CA ARG A 143 -6.60 -24.86 -6.88
C ARG A 143 -6.20 -24.20 -8.20
N ASN A 144 -5.59 -23.03 -8.14
CA ASN A 144 -5.22 -22.25 -9.33
C ASN A 144 -3.72 -22.25 -9.61
N GLU A 145 -2.90 -22.92 -8.79
CA GLU A 145 -1.43 -22.95 -8.87
C GLU A 145 -0.96 -23.29 -10.29
N SER A 146 -1.45 -24.39 -10.87
CA SER A 146 -1.11 -24.78 -12.25
C SER A 146 -1.47 -23.74 -13.31
N LYS A 147 -2.57 -23.00 -13.13
CA LYS A 147 -2.98 -21.93 -14.06
C LYS A 147 -2.12 -20.69 -13.88
N ILE A 148 -1.79 -20.36 -12.64
CA ILE A 148 -0.90 -19.25 -12.29
C ILE A 148 0.49 -19.52 -12.88
N ASP A 149 1.04 -20.72 -12.68
CA ASP A 149 2.34 -21.11 -13.24
C ASP A 149 2.34 -21.05 -14.77
N ALA A 150 1.30 -21.58 -15.42
CA ALA A 150 1.17 -21.50 -16.87
C ALA A 150 1.06 -20.05 -17.38
N ALA A 151 0.35 -19.18 -16.64
CA ALA A 151 0.25 -17.76 -16.97
C ALA A 151 1.58 -17.03 -16.80
N ILE A 152 2.33 -17.32 -15.73
CA ILE A 152 3.67 -16.77 -15.48
C ILE A 152 4.64 -17.21 -16.57
N ASP A 153 4.62 -18.48 -16.95
CA ASP A 153 5.47 -19.02 -18.02
C ASP A 153 5.14 -18.38 -19.36
N THR A 154 3.87 -18.17 -19.66
CA THR A 154 3.43 -17.49 -20.89
C THR A 154 3.88 -16.02 -20.89
N ALA A 155 3.70 -15.31 -19.77
CA ALA A 155 4.15 -13.93 -19.63
C ALA A 155 5.68 -13.81 -19.78
N ARG A 156 6.44 -14.75 -19.21
CA ARG A 156 7.90 -14.79 -19.32
C ARG A 156 8.36 -15.05 -20.75
N LYS A 157 7.72 -16.00 -21.45
CA LYS A 157 8.01 -16.31 -22.86
C LYS A 157 7.72 -15.11 -23.77
N ASN A 158 6.57 -14.47 -23.57
CA ASN A 158 6.18 -13.29 -24.35
C ASN A 158 7.11 -12.10 -24.09
N ALA A 159 7.53 -11.88 -22.83
CA ALA A 159 8.53 -10.85 -22.51
C ALA A 159 9.87 -11.12 -23.19
N GLY A 160 10.32 -12.39 -23.19
CA GLY A 160 11.55 -12.82 -23.89
C GLY A 160 11.47 -12.59 -25.40
N SER A 161 10.37 -12.97 -26.03
CA SER A 161 10.19 -12.81 -27.48
C SER A 161 10.14 -11.34 -27.90
N ILE A 162 9.52 -10.44 -27.11
CA ILE A 162 9.51 -9.00 -27.38
C ILE A 162 10.94 -8.43 -27.35
N THR A 163 11.77 -8.84 -26.39
CA THR A 163 13.18 -8.42 -26.34
C THR A 163 13.99 -8.95 -27.53
N GLU A 164 13.75 -10.18 -27.97
CA GLU A 164 14.43 -10.77 -29.13
C GLU A 164 14.00 -10.11 -30.45
N GLU A 165 12.71 -9.81 -30.63
CA GLU A 165 12.21 -9.08 -31.80
C GLU A 165 12.75 -7.64 -31.88
N PHE A 166 12.80 -6.93 -30.75
CA PHE A 166 13.40 -5.58 -30.71
C PHE A 166 14.91 -5.61 -31.01
N ALA A 167 15.63 -6.60 -30.50
CA ALA A 167 17.05 -6.76 -30.77
C ALA A 167 17.31 -7.09 -32.25
N ALA A 168 16.51 -7.98 -32.84
CA ALA A 168 16.60 -8.34 -34.25
C ALA A 168 16.25 -7.15 -35.17
N ALA A 169 15.20 -6.39 -34.84
CA ALA A 169 14.83 -5.19 -35.59
C ALA A 169 15.92 -4.10 -35.51
N GLY A 170 16.56 -3.92 -34.36
CA GLY A 170 17.68 -3.01 -34.18
C GLY A 170 18.91 -3.41 -35.00
N ALA A 171 19.25 -4.70 -35.04
CA ALA A 171 20.37 -5.22 -35.83
C ALA A 171 20.10 -5.10 -37.35
N ASP A 172 18.87 -5.36 -37.79
CA ASP A 172 18.48 -5.20 -39.19
C ASP A 172 18.53 -3.73 -39.63
N LEU A 173 18.06 -2.79 -38.79
CA LEU A 173 18.19 -1.35 -39.05
C LEU A 173 19.65 -0.90 -39.13
N ALA A 174 20.50 -1.38 -38.23
CA ALA A 174 21.93 -1.05 -38.22
C ALA A 174 22.62 -1.54 -39.50
N SER A 175 22.33 -2.77 -39.94
CA SER A 175 22.89 -3.35 -41.17
C SER A 175 22.41 -2.62 -42.44
N LYS A 176 21.13 -2.23 -42.49
CA LYS A 176 20.55 -1.45 -43.60
C LYS A 176 21.12 -0.03 -43.65
N GLY A 177 21.29 0.62 -42.50
CA GLY A 177 21.93 1.94 -42.40
C GLY A 177 23.38 1.91 -42.87
N LEU A 178 24.15 0.90 -42.43
CA LEU A 178 25.56 0.73 -42.82
C LEU A 178 25.71 0.45 -44.33
N SER A 179 24.85 -0.40 -44.89
CA SER A 179 24.86 -0.71 -46.33
C SER A 179 24.40 0.47 -47.21
N ALA A 180 23.45 1.28 -46.74
CA ALA A 180 23.05 2.52 -47.41
C ALA A 180 24.18 3.56 -47.39
N ALA A 181 24.86 3.73 -46.26
CA ALA A 181 26.01 4.62 -46.13
C ALA A 181 27.20 4.19 -47.02
N ALA A 182 27.49 2.88 -47.07
CA ALA A 182 28.53 2.33 -47.95
C ALA A 182 28.23 2.56 -49.43
N LYS A 183 26.97 2.38 -49.87
CA LYS A 183 26.55 2.69 -51.25
C LYS A 183 26.61 4.17 -51.60
N ALA A 184 26.33 5.05 -50.64
CA ALA A 184 26.42 6.50 -50.85
C ALA A 184 27.87 6.97 -50.99
N ALA A 185 28.81 6.36 -50.25
CA ALA A 185 30.24 6.63 -50.36
C ALA A 185 30.81 6.15 -51.72
N ALA A 186 30.45 4.95 -52.17
CA ALA A 186 30.95 4.37 -53.42
C ALA A 186 30.42 5.04 -54.71
N LYS A 187 29.42 5.91 -54.62
CA LYS A 187 28.85 6.65 -55.76
C LYS A 187 29.48 8.05 -55.94
N LYS A 188 30.40 8.43 -55.05
CA LYS A 188 31.01 9.77 -55.00
C LYS A 188 32.45 9.82 -55.55
N ASP A 189 33.00 8.67 -55.92
CA ASP A 189 34.24 8.50 -56.69
C ASP A 189 33.91 8.24 -58.17
#